data_AF-A0A125G9D3-F1
#
_entry.id   AF-A0A125G9D3-F1
#
_cell.length_a   1.000
_cell.length_b   1.000
_cell.length_c   1.000
_cell.angle_alpha   90.00
_cell.angle_beta   90.00
_cell.angle_gamma   90.00
#
_symmetry.space_group_name_H-M   'P 1'
#
loop_
_entity.id
_entity.type
_entity.pdbx_description
1 polymer ?
#
loop_
_entity_poly.entity_id
_entity_poly.type
_entity_poly.pdbx_seq_one_letter_code
_entity_poly.pdbx_strand_id
1 'polypeptide(L)'
;MVLAWAAICAVPSPARAEGSADAALARQHWVLNCMGCHTATGGGIAGKVPPLSNSLGYFTHLPEGRDYVMRVPGASNSALSDQALADVLNWILTTMNRDALPRDFRPYTAAEVAARRRPALSDVATVRAGLVRALQARGIHGVADRY
;
A
#
# COMPACT_ATOMS: atom_id res chain seq x y z
N MET A 1 41.82 46.26 16.76
CA MET A 1 41.58 44.81 16.64
C MET A 1 40.36 44.45 17.48
N VAL A 2 39.16 44.47 16.88
CA VAL A 2 37.90 44.12 17.57
C VAL A 2 37.39 42.84 16.92
N LEU A 3 37.52 41.73 17.63
CA LEU A 3 36.86 40.46 17.33
C LEU A 3 35.50 40.49 18.03
N ALA A 4 34.41 40.26 17.30
CA ALA A 4 33.13 39.95 17.91
C ALA A 4 32.39 38.89 17.08
N TRP A 5 32.16 37.77 17.75
CA TRP A 5 31.53 36.52 17.32
C TRP A 5 30.26 36.69 16.48
N ALA A 6 30.18 35.93 15.38
CA ALA A 6 28.92 35.57 14.76
C ALA A 6 28.32 34.38 15.52
N ALA A 7 27.19 34.60 16.19
CA ALA A 7 26.37 33.53 16.74
C ALA A 7 25.64 32.81 15.59
N ILE A 8 25.93 31.53 15.41
CA ILE A 8 25.19 30.66 14.48
C ILE A 8 23.90 30.24 15.17
N CYS A 9 22.78 30.82 14.75
CA CYS A 9 21.45 30.34 15.12
C CYS A 9 21.19 29.01 14.39
N ALA A 10 21.22 27.89 15.12
CA ALA A 10 20.75 26.62 14.60
C ALA A 10 19.22 26.64 14.50
N VAL A 11 18.69 26.58 13.27
CA VAL A 11 17.26 26.44 13.00
C VAL A 11 16.86 24.97 13.19
N PRO A 12 15.88 24.64 14.06
CA PRO A 12 15.43 23.26 14.23
C PRO A 12 14.64 22.77 13.00
N SER A 13 14.98 21.58 12.51
CA SER A 13 14.34 20.94 11.35
C SER A 13 12.91 20.45 11.63
N PRO A 14 11.95 20.58 10.69
CA PRO A 14 10.55 20.24 10.89
C PRO A 14 10.24 18.77 10.57
N ALA A 15 10.73 17.81 11.35
CA ALA A 15 10.50 16.37 11.12
C ALA A 15 9.03 15.90 11.31
N ARG A 16 8.09 16.79 11.63
CA ARG A 16 6.67 16.47 11.86
C ARG A 16 5.72 16.87 10.71
N ALA A 17 6.14 17.77 9.82
CA ALA A 17 5.30 18.22 8.71
C ALA A 17 5.30 17.21 7.55
N GLU A 18 6.45 16.57 7.30
CA GLU A 18 6.70 15.64 6.20
C GLU A 18 5.69 14.47 6.20
N GLY A 19 5.56 13.74 7.32
CA GLY A 19 4.64 12.60 7.39
C GLY A 19 3.15 12.93 7.18
N SER A 20 2.72 14.17 7.50
CA SER A 20 1.33 14.60 7.29
C SER A 20 1.06 15.00 5.83
N ALA A 21 2.04 15.65 5.18
CA ALA A 21 1.98 15.98 3.77
C ALA A 21 2.05 14.72 2.90
N ASP A 22 2.91 13.77 3.25
CA ASP A 22 3.03 12.49 2.56
C ASP A 22 1.73 11.68 2.62
N ALA A 23 1.08 11.63 3.79
CA ALA A 23 -0.21 10.97 3.96
C ALA A 23 -1.33 11.66 3.16
N ALA A 24 -1.31 13.00 3.05
CA ALA A 24 -2.28 13.75 2.25
C ALA A 24 -2.09 13.47 0.75
N LEU A 25 -0.85 13.43 0.27
CA LEU A 25 -0.54 13.11 -1.12
C LEU A 25 -0.89 11.65 -1.45
N ALA A 26 -0.56 10.70 -0.57
CA ALA A 26 -0.95 9.29 -0.73
C ALA A 26 -2.48 9.14 -0.81
N ARG A 27 -3.23 9.88 0.01
CA ARG A 27 -4.71 9.94 -0.09
C ARG A 27 -5.17 10.51 -1.43
N GLN A 28 -4.52 11.55 -1.95
CA GLN A 28 -4.84 12.08 -3.28
C GLN A 28 -4.59 11.02 -4.37
N HIS A 29 -3.47 10.30 -4.29
CA HIS A 29 -3.20 9.20 -5.21
C HIS A 29 -4.26 8.09 -5.11
N TRP A 30 -4.73 7.76 -3.91
CA TRP A 30 -5.86 6.84 -3.71
C TRP A 30 -7.12 7.33 -4.45
N VAL A 31 -7.51 8.59 -4.22
CA VAL A 31 -8.70 9.19 -4.84
C VAL A 31 -8.62 9.17 -6.36
N LEU A 32 -7.46 9.52 -6.92
CA LEU A 32 -7.30 9.69 -8.36
C LEU A 32 -7.06 8.39 -9.12
N ASN A 33 -6.48 7.36 -8.48
CA ASN A 33 -5.99 6.17 -9.19
C ASN A 33 -6.66 4.86 -8.78
N CYS A 34 -7.35 4.81 -7.64
CA CYS A 34 -7.82 3.54 -7.07
C CYS A 34 -9.30 3.60 -6.66
N MET A 35 -9.72 4.71 -6.04
CA MET A 35 -11.07 4.92 -5.51
C MET A 35 -12.16 4.74 -6.56
N GLY A 36 -11.92 5.13 -7.81
CA GLY A 36 -12.90 5.02 -8.89
C GLY A 36 -13.40 3.58 -9.11
N CYS A 37 -12.56 2.58 -8.86
CA CYS A 37 -12.96 1.17 -8.91
C CYS A 37 -13.33 0.63 -7.53
N HIS A 38 -12.49 0.89 -6.53
CA HIS A 38 -12.61 0.27 -5.20
C HIS A 38 -13.56 1.00 -4.24
N THR A 39 -14.24 2.05 -4.72
CA THR A 39 -15.13 2.97 -3.96
C THR A 39 -14.38 3.82 -2.93
N ALA A 40 -15.06 4.85 -2.39
CA ALA A 40 -14.50 5.75 -1.38
C ALA A 40 -13.99 5.04 -0.12
N THR A 41 -14.67 3.97 0.30
CA THR A 41 -14.36 3.21 1.51
C THR A 41 -13.41 2.04 1.28
N GLY A 42 -12.98 1.81 0.02
CA GLY A 42 -12.20 0.63 -0.35
C GLY A 42 -12.99 -0.68 -0.33
N GLY A 43 -14.32 -0.64 -0.19
CA GLY A 43 -15.17 -1.84 -0.10
C GLY A 43 -15.35 -2.61 -1.42
N GLY A 44 -14.94 -2.03 -2.55
CA GLY A 44 -15.13 -2.64 -3.87
C GLY A 44 -16.59 -2.72 -4.31
N ILE A 45 -16.85 -3.58 -5.29
CA ILE A 45 -18.18 -3.82 -5.88
C ILE A 45 -18.36 -5.33 -5.95
N ALA A 46 -19.40 -5.84 -5.30
CA ALA A 46 -19.63 -7.27 -5.23
C ALA A 46 -19.71 -7.93 -6.63
N GLY A 47 -19.01 -9.04 -6.82
CA GLY A 47 -18.89 -9.77 -8.08
C GLY A 47 -18.04 -9.10 -9.16
N LYS A 48 -17.48 -7.89 -8.92
CA LYS A 48 -16.81 -7.09 -9.97
C LYS A 48 -15.45 -6.55 -9.56
N VAL A 49 -15.36 -5.90 -8.40
CA VAL A 49 -14.14 -5.25 -7.92
C VAL A 49 -13.87 -5.69 -6.49
N PRO A 50 -12.67 -6.24 -6.17
CA PRO A 50 -12.41 -6.76 -4.84
C PRO A 50 -12.35 -5.65 -3.78
N PRO A 51 -12.74 -5.94 -2.53
CA PRO A 51 -12.49 -5.05 -1.41
C PRO A 51 -10.99 -4.97 -1.14
N LEU A 52 -10.52 -3.75 -0.90
CA LEU A 52 -9.19 -3.48 -0.37
C LEU A 52 -9.23 -3.24 1.14
N SER A 53 -10.28 -2.59 1.66
CA SER A 53 -10.45 -2.40 3.10
C SER A 53 -10.74 -3.72 3.79
N ASN A 54 -10.13 -3.92 4.97
CA ASN A 54 -10.24 -5.13 5.79
C ASN A 54 -9.97 -6.45 5.03
N SER A 55 -9.16 -6.41 3.98
CA SER A 55 -8.96 -7.52 3.05
C SER A 55 -7.53 -7.54 2.51
N LEU A 56 -7.06 -6.42 1.95
CA LEU A 56 -5.74 -6.33 1.31
C LEU A 56 -4.59 -6.67 2.29
N GLY A 57 -4.74 -6.27 3.56
CA GLY A 57 -3.72 -6.47 4.59
C GLY A 57 -3.35 -7.94 4.80
N TYR A 58 -4.31 -8.86 4.69
CA TYR A 58 -4.06 -10.28 4.90
C TYR A 58 -3.08 -10.87 3.89
N PHE A 59 -3.08 -10.39 2.64
CA PHE A 59 -2.12 -10.85 1.63
C PHE A 59 -0.67 -10.53 2.02
N THR A 60 -0.44 -9.51 2.85
CA THR A 60 0.91 -9.14 3.29
C THR A 60 1.53 -10.09 4.32
N HIS A 61 0.77 -11.08 4.82
CA HIS A 61 1.30 -12.20 5.62
C HIS A 61 2.10 -13.20 4.79
N LEU A 62 2.00 -13.13 3.46
CA LEU A 62 2.68 -14.02 2.52
C LEU A 62 3.68 -13.24 1.67
N PRO A 63 4.90 -13.73 1.44
CA PRO A 63 5.80 -13.14 0.45
C PRO A 63 5.15 -13.02 -0.94
N GLU A 64 4.47 -14.08 -1.40
CA GLU A 64 3.79 -14.10 -2.70
C GLU A 64 2.55 -13.20 -2.70
N GLY A 65 1.91 -13.03 -1.54
CA GLY A 65 0.79 -12.12 -1.38
C GLY A 65 1.23 -10.65 -1.39
N ARG A 66 2.42 -10.37 -0.83
CA ARG A 66 3.05 -9.06 -0.93
C ARG A 66 3.32 -8.67 -2.39
N ASP A 67 3.82 -9.60 -3.19
CA ASP A 67 4.03 -9.45 -4.64
C ASP A 67 2.71 -9.26 -5.39
N TYR A 68 1.68 -10.04 -5.04
CA TYR A 68 0.34 -9.91 -5.63
C TYR A 68 -0.20 -8.48 -5.53
N VAL A 69 -0.09 -7.82 -4.37
CA VAL A 69 -0.56 -6.44 -4.17
C VAL A 69 0.06 -5.47 -5.19
N MET A 70 1.35 -5.61 -5.48
CA MET A 70 2.06 -4.73 -6.44
C MET A 70 1.77 -5.08 -7.90
N ARG A 71 1.39 -6.33 -8.19
CA ARG A 71 1.30 -6.88 -9.55
C ARG A 71 -0.13 -6.99 -10.10
N VAL A 72 -1.17 -6.70 -9.30
CA VAL A 72 -2.54 -6.52 -9.83
C VAL A 72 -2.49 -5.45 -10.95
N PRO A 73 -3.15 -5.66 -12.12
CA PRO A 73 -3.02 -4.79 -13.28
C PRO A 73 -3.20 -3.29 -12.99
N GLY A 74 -4.16 -2.92 -12.13
CA GLY A 74 -4.37 -1.53 -11.72
C GLY A 74 -3.17 -0.91 -11.02
N ALA A 75 -2.49 -1.66 -10.13
CA ALA A 75 -1.28 -1.19 -9.45
C ALA A 75 -0.06 -1.23 -10.37
N SER A 76 0.20 -2.39 -10.99
CA SER A 76 1.34 -2.62 -11.88
C SER A 76 1.42 -1.58 -13.00
N ASN A 77 0.28 -1.31 -13.65
CA ASN A 77 0.22 -0.47 -14.84
C ASN A 77 -0.17 0.98 -14.54
N SER A 78 -0.31 1.36 -13.26
CA SER A 78 -0.57 2.76 -12.89
C SER A 78 0.51 3.71 -13.42
N ALA A 79 0.11 4.94 -13.71
CA ALA A 79 1.04 6.02 -14.09
C ALA A 79 1.85 6.55 -12.88
N LEU A 80 1.58 6.04 -11.69
CA LEU A 80 2.32 6.41 -10.48
C LEU A 80 3.78 5.97 -10.58
N SER A 81 4.68 6.83 -10.09
CA SER A 81 6.06 6.44 -9.81
C SER A 81 6.10 5.31 -8.78
N ASP A 82 7.23 4.61 -8.70
CA ASP A 82 7.36 3.50 -7.74
C ASP A 82 7.26 3.97 -6.29
N GLN A 83 7.73 5.19 -6.00
CA GLN A 83 7.56 5.85 -4.70
C GLN A 83 6.08 6.16 -4.43
N ALA A 84 5.39 6.83 -5.36
CA ALA A 84 3.98 7.17 -5.17
C ALA A 84 3.08 5.93 -5.04
N LEU A 85 3.41 4.85 -5.76
CA LEU A 85 2.72 3.57 -5.62
C LEU A 85 3.00 2.92 -4.25
N ALA A 86 4.25 2.93 -3.77
CA ALA A 86 4.56 2.46 -2.42
C ALA A 86 3.77 3.24 -1.35
N ASP A 87 3.73 4.57 -1.47
CA ASP A 87 3.06 5.45 -0.51
C ASP A 87 1.55 5.23 -0.47
N VAL A 88 0.88 5.13 -1.63
CA VAL A 88 -0.57 4.86 -1.66
C VAL A 88 -0.90 3.46 -1.14
N LEU A 89 -0.08 2.44 -1.44
CA LEU A 89 -0.27 1.09 -0.89
C LEU A 89 -0.13 1.10 0.62
N ASN A 90 0.91 1.74 1.15
CA ASN A 90 1.12 1.88 2.58
C ASN A 90 -0.03 2.66 3.26
N TRP A 91 -0.53 3.70 2.60
CA TRP A 91 -1.67 4.47 3.10
C TRP A 91 -2.94 3.60 3.17
N ILE A 92 -3.28 2.84 2.13
CA ILE A 92 -4.43 1.90 2.13
C ILE A 92 -4.28 0.87 3.25
N LEU A 93 -3.08 0.31 3.41
CA LEU A 93 -2.79 -0.73 4.40
C LEU A 93 -2.91 -0.21 5.84
N THR A 94 -2.37 0.96 6.11
CA THR A 94 -2.32 1.53 7.46
C THR A 94 -3.59 2.28 7.87
N THR A 95 -4.45 2.65 6.92
CA THR A 95 -5.72 3.36 7.20
C THR A 95 -6.95 2.46 7.11
N MET A 96 -6.93 1.43 6.25
CA MET A 96 -8.11 0.59 5.98
C MET A 96 -7.92 -0.89 6.34
N ASN A 97 -6.73 -1.30 6.78
CA ASN A 97 -6.40 -2.72 7.00
C ASN A 97 -5.65 -2.99 8.31
N ARG A 98 -5.64 -2.06 9.27
CA ARG A 98 -4.80 -2.18 10.49
C ARG A 98 -4.94 -3.52 11.20
N ASP A 99 -6.17 -4.01 11.33
CA ASP A 99 -6.45 -5.28 12.01
C ASP A 99 -6.08 -6.53 11.18
N ALA A 100 -5.91 -6.36 9.86
CA ALA A 100 -5.52 -7.42 8.93
C ALA A 100 -3.99 -7.52 8.74
N LEU A 101 -3.20 -6.57 9.24
CA LEU A 101 -1.74 -6.56 9.06
C LEU A 101 -1.04 -7.59 9.96
N PRO A 102 0.07 -8.20 9.49
CA PRO A 102 0.92 -9.00 10.36
C PRO A 102 1.60 -8.09 11.41
N ARG A 103 1.92 -8.67 12.58
CA ARG A 103 2.53 -7.91 13.71
C ARG A 103 3.86 -7.26 13.34
N ASP A 104 4.59 -7.86 12.43
CA ASP A 104 5.88 -7.44 11.91
C ASP A 104 5.76 -6.80 10.51
N PHE A 105 4.59 -6.25 10.17
CA PHE A 105 4.37 -5.58 8.90
C PHE A 105 5.46 -4.55 8.59
N ARG A 106 6.05 -4.69 7.39
CA ARG A 106 7.02 -3.74 6.84
C ARG A 106 6.36 -2.96 5.70
N PRO A 107 6.38 -1.62 5.74
CA PRO A 107 5.90 -0.79 4.63
C PRO A 107 6.58 -1.16 3.31
N TYR A 108 5.85 -1.05 2.21
CA TYR A 108 6.40 -1.13 0.86
C TYR A 108 7.40 -0.02 0.61
N THR A 109 8.44 -0.31 -0.16
CA THR A 109 9.45 0.69 -0.55
C THR A 109 9.42 0.89 -2.06
N ALA A 110 9.87 2.06 -2.53
CA ALA A 110 9.99 2.33 -3.96
C ALA A 110 10.91 1.30 -4.65
N ALA A 111 12.02 0.90 -4.01
CA ALA A 111 12.95 -0.08 -4.57
C ALA A 111 12.30 -1.46 -4.75
N GLU A 112 11.50 -1.89 -3.79
CA GLU A 112 10.73 -3.13 -3.90
C GLU A 112 9.70 -3.06 -5.02
N VAL A 113 8.94 -1.96 -5.09
CA VAL A 113 7.94 -1.74 -6.13
C VAL A 113 8.58 -1.73 -7.51
N ALA A 114 9.67 -0.99 -7.70
CA ALA A 114 10.43 -0.93 -8.94
C ALA A 114 10.89 -2.32 -9.42
N ALA A 115 11.38 -3.14 -8.49
CA ALA A 115 11.90 -4.47 -8.80
C ALA A 115 10.81 -5.50 -9.14
N ARG A 116 9.59 -5.35 -8.60
CA ARG A 116 8.60 -6.45 -8.59
C ARG A 116 7.25 -6.15 -9.23
N ARG A 117 6.84 -4.88 -9.36
CA ARG A 117 5.48 -4.54 -9.83
C ARG A 117 5.17 -5.04 -11.23
N ARG A 118 6.19 -5.29 -12.05
CA ARG A 118 6.07 -5.74 -13.45
C ARG A 118 6.68 -7.14 -13.66
N PRO A 119 6.15 -7.94 -14.60
CA PRO A 119 4.92 -7.68 -15.36
C PRO A 119 3.66 -7.85 -14.49
N ALA A 120 2.58 -7.18 -14.90
CA ALA A 120 1.26 -7.37 -14.31
C ALA A 120 0.85 -8.85 -14.34
N LEU A 121 0.06 -9.27 -13.36
CA LEU A 121 -0.56 -10.59 -13.38
C LEU A 121 -1.56 -10.68 -14.53
N SER A 122 -1.45 -11.73 -15.35
CA SER A 122 -2.40 -12.03 -16.42
C SER A 122 -3.67 -12.70 -15.90
N ASP A 123 -3.54 -13.55 -14.87
CA ASP A 123 -4.65 -14.24 -14.22
C ASP A 123 -4.69 -13.90 -12.72
N VAL A 124 -5.28 -12.75 -12.41
CA VAL A 124 -5.41 -12.24 -11.03
C VAL A 124 -6.29 -13.18 -10.19
N ALA A 125 -7.35 -13.74 -10.78
CA ALA A 125 -8.33 -14.55 -10.06
C ALA A 125 -7.72 -15.86 -9.56
N THR A 126 -6.98 -16.57 -10.42
CA THR A 126 -6.30 -17.82 -10.06
C THR A 126 -5.24 -17.56 -8.99
N VAL A 127 -4.41 -16.52 -9.15
CA VAL A 127 -3.37 -16.17 -8.17
C VAL A 127 -4.00 -15.83 -6.82
N ARG A 128 -5.04 -14.99 -6.82
CA ARG A 128 -5.77 -14.64 -5.60
C ARG A 128 -6.34 -15.87 -4.90
N ALA A 129 -6.99 -16.77 -5.64
CA ALA A 129 -7.56 -17.98 -5.06
C ALA A 129 -6.48 -18.88 -4.42
N GLY A 130 -5.30 -18.98 -5.04
CA GLY A 130 -4.16 -19.68 -4.45
C GLY A 130 -3.68 -19.06 -3.13
N LEU A 131 -3.56 -17.73 -3.10
CA LEU A 131 -3.16 -16.99 -1.91
C LEU A 131 -4.18 -17.12 -0.78
N VAL A 132 -5.48 -17.05 -1.08
CA VAL A 132 -6.55 -17.24 -0.08
C VAL A 132 -6.46 -18.63 0.54
N ARG A 133 -6.27 -19.70 -0.26
CA ARG A 133 -6.03 -21.05 0.29
C ARG A 133 -4.77 -21.11 1.16
N ALA A 134 -3.69 -20.44 0.75
CA ALA A 134 -2.45 -20.42 1.51
C ALA A 134 -2.55 -19.63 2.84
N LEU A 135 -3.43 -18.63 2.90
CA LEU A 135 -3.79 -17.91 4.13
C LEU A 135 -4.65 -18.78 5.05
N GLN A 136 -5.68 -19.44 4.50
CA GLN A 136 -6.56 -20.34 5.25
C GLN A 136 -5.78 -21.51 5.87
N ALA A 137 -4.81 -22.08 5.14
CA ALA A 137 -3.92 -23.13 5.65
C ALA A 137 -3.05 -22.68 6.84
N ARG A 138 -2.87 -21.36 7.03
CA ARG A 138 -2.18 -20.74 8.17
C ARG A 138 -3.14 -20.26 9.26
N GLY A 139 -4.43 -20.60 9.19
CA GLY A 139 -5.45 -20.16 10.13
C GLY A 139 -5.94 -18.72 9.93
N ILE A 140 -5.61 -18.09 8.79
CA ILE A 140 -6.02 -16.73 8.45
C ILE A 140 -7.26 -16.81 7.55
N HIS A 141 -8.44 -16.57 8.12
CA HIS A 141 -9.74 -16.71 7.45
C HIS A 141 -10.42 -15.38 7.10
N GLY A 142 -9.75 -14.25 7.31
CA GLY A 142 -10.35 -12.91 7.15
C GLY A 142 -10.51 -12.44 5.70
N VAL A 143 -10.12 -13.23 4.70
CA VAL A 143 -10.31 -12.92 3.28
C VAL A 143 -11.41 -13.80 2.70
N ALA A 144 -12.43 -13.18 2.10
CA ALA A 144 -13.49 -13.92 1.43
C ALA A 144 -12.97 -14.61 0.15
N ASP A 145 -13.41 -15.85 -0.08
CA ASP A 145 -13.05 -16.61 -1.30
C ASP A 145 -13.51 -15.88 -2.57
N ARG A 146 -14.70 -15.29 -2.50
CA ARG A 146 -15.32 -14.48 -3.55
C ARG A 146 -15.61 -13.09 -3.03
N TYR A 147 -15.64 -12.13 -3.94
CA TYR A 147 -16.06 -10.76 -3.68
C TYR A 147 -17.13 -10.41 -4.69
#